data_AF-A0A2E5QJT9-F1
#
_entry.id   AF-A0A2E5QJT9-F1
#
_cell.length_a   1.000
_cell.length_b   1.000
_cell.length_c   1.000
_cell.angle_alpha   90.00
_cell.angle_beta   90.00
_cell.angle_gamma   90.00
#
_symmetry.space_group_name_H-M   'P 1'
#
loop_
_entity.id
_entity.type
_entity.pdbx_description
1 polymer ?
#
loop_
_entity_poly.entity_id
_entity_poly.type
_entity_poly.pdbx_seq_one_letter_code
_entity_poly.pdbx_strand_id
1 'polypeptide(L)'
;MITRIIMKRGKIILSFISIIIVSLFVTSGITFADSEVPAITSITFNGSVTVSGSSDPDGYFITARIDDWESQPATIGQYKSSKYHGLFVDAPKEYIGKSIEFWLQDQIVADQTGIYLYINQDGTTDKLWTLPQLRQTDLTFSSTPLPPTPTPTLVPTATPVPIILKPSYFEGRAISNGRAVSDGNEIYVVIDDYISDSAVVFDGRYFLTVDPIFEKYLNEPVQFFIGNISATQAEPFLDDVYRSDYLLVFPAIPEATPVPTALPSPTSTPLPTATTTPLPTKTPVPTISPSRTPTVTPIPTQTLTPTPTPTPLVDLSATVAAQNLLLEQLSNAQDESEGGFCSSTSGGSSSVGIIGLLLMPILLFVFRKFRQYV
;
A
#
# COMPACT_ATOMS: atom_id res chain seq x y z
N MET A 1 -9.30 -81.70 14.15
CA MET A 1 -8.00 -81.31 14.75
C MET A 1 -7.06 -80.54 13.79
N ILE A 2 -7.45 -80.29 12.52
CA ILE A 2 -6.61 -79.58 11.53
C ILE A 2 -6.91 -78.06 11.45
N THR A 3 -8.09 -77.62 11.88
CA THR A 3 -8.51 -76.20 11.79
C THR A 3 -7.87 -75.28 12.84
N ARG A 4 -7.38 -75.81 13.97
CA ARG A 4 -6.71 -75.02 15.02
C ARG A 4 -5.22 -74.71 14.74
N ILE A 5 -4.60 -75.37 13.75
CA ILE A 5 -3.18 -75.21 13.43
C ILE A 5 -2.96 -74.06 12.42
N ILE A 6 -3.92 -73.81 11.52
CA ILE A 6 -3.81 -72.77 10.48
C ILE A 6 -3.97 -71.36 11.08
N MET A 7 -4.84 -71.19 12.07
CA MET A 7 -5.11 -69.89 12.71
C MET A 7 -3.95 -69.38 13.60
N LYS A 8 -3.07 -70.28 14.05
CA LYS A 8 -1.91 -69.93 14.91
C LYS A 8 -0.72 -69.46 14.08
N ARG A 9 -0.59 -69.90 12.82
CA ARG A 9 0.48 -69.46 11.90
C ARG A 9 0.18 -68.13 11.20
N GLY A 10 -1.09 -67.79 10.96
CA GLY A 10 -1.49 -66.50 10.37
C GLY A 10 -1.26 -65.29 11.29
N LYS A 11 -1.48 -65.44 12.61
CA LYS A 11 -1.26 -64.36 13.60
C LYS A 11 0.22 -64.02 13.81
N ILE A 12 1.12 -64.99 13.63
CA ILE A 12 2.57 -64.77 13.79
C ILE A 12 3.10 -64.00 12.57
N ILE A 13 2.68 -64.35 11.35
CA ILE A 13 3.15 -63.70 10.11
C ILE A 13 2.66 -62.24 10.02
N LEU A 14 1.44 -61.94 10.47
CA LEU A 14 0.91 -60.57 10.47
C LEU A 14 1.59 -59.67 11.53
N SER A 15 2.04 -60.24 12.65
CA SER A 15 2.74 -59.50 13.71
C SER A 15 4.17 -59.13 13.30
N PHE A 16 4.86 -59.95 12.50
CA PHE A 16 6.22 -59.63 12.01
C PHE A 16 6.20 -58.55 10.92
N ILE A 17 5.17 -58.51 10.07
CA ILE A 17 5.02 -57.46 9.04
C ILE A 17 4.72 -56.09 9.69
N SER A 18 3.96 -56.06 10.79
CA SER A 18 3.69 -54.81 11.51
C SER A 18 4.93 -54.23 12.22
N ILE A 19 5.87 -55.08 12.66
CA ILE A 19 7.10 -54.63 13.32
C ILE A 19 8.10 -54.10 12.29
N ILE A 20 8.14 -54.67 11.07
CA ILE A 20 9.00 -54.17 9.99
C ILE A 20 8.53 -52.80 9.47
N ILE A 21 7.22 -52.54 9.42
CA ILE A 21 6.70 -51.23 8.98
C ILE A 21 6.92 -50.15 10.06
N VAL A 22 6.89 -50.48 11.36
CA VAL A 22 7.18 -49.52 12.44
C VAL A 22 8.69 -49.24 12.57
N SER A 23 9.56 -50.22 12.33
CA SER A 23 11.01 -49.98 12.29
C SER A 23 11.49 -49.24 11.04
N LEU A 24 10.71 -49.22 9.95
CA LEU A 24 11.07 -48.48 8.73
C LEU A 24 10.81 -46.95 8.84
N PHE A 25 10.13 -46.49 9.90
CA PHE A 25 9.97 -45.06 10.18
C PHE A 25 11.02 -44.47 11.14
N VAL A 26 11.94 -45.29 11.69
CA VAL A 26 12.98 -44.81 12.62
C VAL A 26 14.30 -44.46 11.93
N THR A 27 14.48 -44.80 10.65
CA THR A 27 15.69 -44.45 9.86
C THR A 27 15.47 -43.40 8.78
N SER A 28 14.26 -42.86 8.66
CA SER A 28 14.05 -41.62 7.92
C SER A 28 14.25 -40.49 8.91
N GLY A 29 15.49 -40.00 9.04
CA GLY A 29 15.73 -38.71 9.69
C GLY A 29 14.90 -37.67 8.94
N ILE A 30 13.73 -37.36 9.47
CA ILE A 30 13.00 -36.16 9.05
C ILE A 30 13.86 -35.04 9.59
N THR A 31 14.74 -34.51 8.74
CA THR A 31 15.27 -33.18 8.92
C THR A 31 14.04 -32.27 8.89
N PHE A 32 13.55 -31.89 10.06
CA PHE A 32 12.80 -30.65 10.15
C PHE A 32 13.76 -29.62 9.56
N ALA A 33 13.38 -29.04 8.42
CA ALA A 33 13.91 -27.73 8.09
C ALA A 33 13.60 -26.91 9.32
N ASP A 34 14.63 -26.58 10.10
CA ASP A 34 14.51 -25.69 11.23
C ASP A 34 13.95 -24.42 10.61
N SER A 35 12.65 -24.20 10.76
CA SER A 35 12.04 -22.95 10.37
C SER A 35 12.69 -21.95 11.30
N GLU A 36 13.74 -21.30 10.80
CA GLU A 36 14.58 -20.39 11.57
C GLU A 36 13.64 -19.40 12.24
N VAL A 37 13.36 -19.62 13.54
CA VAL A 37 12.45 -18.78 14.29
C VAL A 37 13.11 -17.41 14.23
N PRO A 38 12.44 -16.38 13.68
CA PRO A 38 13.07 -15.09 13.51
C PRO A 38 13.59 -14.62 14.87
N ALA A 39 14.92 -14.49 14.97
CA ALA A 39 15.58 -14.04 16.18
C ALA A 39 15.25 -12.55 16.37
N ILE A 40 14.36 -12.27 17.33
CA ILE A 40 13.96 -10.90 17.67
C ILE A 40 14.68 -10.45 18.94
N THR A 41 15.64 -9.54 18.79
CA THR A 41 16.33 -8.86 19.88
C THR A 41 15.42 -7.78 20.43
N SER A 42 14.46 -8.14 21.30
CA SER A 42 13.51 -7.16 21.82
C SER A 42 13.32 -7.26 23.33
N ILE A 43 12.87 -6.17 23.93
CA ILE A 43 12.51 -6.06 25.35
C ILE A 43 11.12 -5.45 25.44
N THR A 44 10.24 -6.03 26.24
CA THR A 44 8.92 -5.46 26.55
C THR A 44 8.91 -4.99 27.99
N PHE A 45 8.48 -3.76 28.25
CA PHE A 45 8.33 -3.22 29.59
C PHE A 45 6.87 -3.18 30.04
N ASN A 46 6.66 -3.38 31.33
CA ASN A 46 5.41 -3.13 32.03
C ASN A 46 5.68 -2.60 33.45
N GLY A 47 4.69 -1.94 34.06
CA GLY A 47 4.88 -1.44 35.41
C GLY A 47 3.78 -0.47 35.85
N SER A 48 3.92 0.02 37.07
CA SER A 48 3.13 1.13 37.58
C SER A 48 3.73 2.47 37.15
N VAL A 49 2.88 3.49 37.08
CA VAL A 49 3.28 4.86 36.75
C VAL A 49 2.81 5.79 37.85
N THR A 50 3.72 6.63 38.33
CA THR A 50 3.42 7.72 39.27
C THR A 50 3.87 9.04 38.67
N VAL A 51 2.97 10.01 38.60
CA VAL A 51 3.25 11.34 38.05
C VAL A 51 3.06 12.37 39.17
N SER A 52 4.12 13.08 39.52
CA SER A 52 4.05 14.11 40.54
C SER A 52 3.15 15.26 40.11
N GLY A 53 2.19 15.62 40.94
CA GLY A 53 1.18 16.65 40.66
C GLY A 53 -0.09 16.16 39.93
N SER A 54 -0.17 14.88 39.54
CA SER A 54 -1.41 14.25 39.07
C SER A 54 -1.86 13.13 40.00
N SER A 55 -3.18 13.03 40.22
CA SER A 55 -3.80 11.90 40.91
C SER A 55 -4.18 10.75 39.97
N ASP A 56 -4.17 10.99 38.66
CA ASP A 56 -4.55 10.01 37.64
C ASP A 56 -3.70 10.22 36.36
N PRO A 57 -2.74 9.31 36.08
CA PRO A 57 -1.95 9.37 34.86
C PRO A 57 -2.59 8.62 33.68
N ASP A 58 -3.80 8.08 33.83
CA ASP A 58 -4.46 7.28 32.79
C ASP A 58 -4.74 8.13 31.53
N GLY A 59 -4.57 7.51 30.37
CA GLY A 59 -4.72 8.17 29.06
C GLY A 59 -3.46 8.89 28.59
N TYR A 60 -2.44 9.09 29.43
CA TYR A 60 -1.14 9.50 28.92
C TYR A 60 -0.41 8.36 28.21
N PHE A 61 0.56 8.69 27.34
CA PHE A 61 1.41 7.70 26.69
C PHE A 61 2.88 7.83 27.10
N ILE A 62 3.57 6.70 27.05
CA ILE A 62 5.00 6.56 27.33
C ILE A 62 5.70 6.05 26.07
N THR A 63 6.82 6.68 25.71
CA THR A 63 7.75 6.23 24.67
C THR A 63 9.08 5.81 25.30
N ALA A 64 9.75 4.84 24.71
CA ALA A 64 11.12 4.47 25.06
C ALA A 64 12.06 5.03 24.00
N ARG A 65 13.15 5.70 24.42
CA ARG A 65 14.15 6.30 23.54
C ARG A 65 15.54 5.75 23.82
N ILE A 66 16.30 5.53 22.76
CA ILE A 66 17.70 5.12 22.81
C ILE A 66 18.45 5.95 21.77
N ASP A 67 19.22 6.94 22.21
CA ASP A 67 19.85 7.93 21.34
C ASP A 67 18.80 8.50 20.32
N ASP A 68 18.97 8.28 19.01
CA ASP A 68 18.08 8.76 17.95
C ASP A 68 16.88 7.83 17.65
N TRP A 69 16.79 6.67 18.31
CA TRP A 69 15.71 5.71 18.09
C TRP A 69 14.58 5.89 19.11
N GLU A 70 13.33 5.76 18.66
CA GLU A 70 12.12 5.88 19.48
C GLU A 70 11.16 4.71 19.23
N SER A 71 10.54 4.22 20.30
CA SER A 71 9.56 3.13 20.26
C SER A 71 8.16 3.60 19.87
N GLN A 72 7.29 2.64 19.55
CA GLN A 72 5.85 2.89 19.56
C GLN A 72 5.39 3.27 20.99
N PRO A 73 4.39 4.16 21.11
CA PRO A 73 3.91 4.61 22.42
C PRO A 73 3.06 3.54 23.10
N ALA A 74 3.20 3.42 24.43
CA ALA A 74 2.33 2.61 25.28
C ALA A 74 1.42 3.52 26.12
N THR A 75 0.11 3.26 26.11
CA THR A 75 -0.87 4.04 26.87
C THR A 75 -0.96 3.57 28.32
N ILE A 76 -0.92 4.51 29.27
CA ILE A 76 -1.13 4.27 30.69
C ILE A 76 -2.63 4.07 30.95
N GLY A 77 -2.97 3.11 31.78
CA GLY A 77 -4.36 2.87 32.18
C GLY A 77 -5.15 1.99 31.21
N GLN A 78 -4.60 1.64 30.04
CA GLN A 78 -5.31 0.91 28.99
C GLN A 78 -5.92 -0.42 29.47
N TYR A 79 -5.17 -1.18 30.29
CA TYR A 79 -5.61 -2.46 30.83
C TYR A 79 -5.85 -2.42 32.34
N LYS A 80 -5.14 -1.54 33.04
CA LYS A 80 -5.25 -1.35 34.49
C LYS A 80 -4.82 0.06 34.84
N SER A 81 -5.61 0.73 35.66
CA SER A 81 -5.34 2.11 36.09
C SER A 81 -3.95 2.26 36.72
N SER A 82 -3.30 3.38 36.40
CA SER A 82 -1.94 3.74 36.79
C SER A 82 -0.87 2.72 36.40
N LYS A 83 -1.12 1.92 35.36
CA LYS A 83 -0.15 0.96 34.82
C LYS A 83 0.00 1.07 33.31
N TYR A 84 1.23 0.87 32.85
CA TYR A 84 1.53 0.68 31.44
C TYR A 84 1.90 -0.78 31.17
N HIS A 85 1.52 -1.28 29.99
CA HIS A 85 1.82 -2.63 29.56
C HIS A 85 2.23 -2.60 28.09
N GLY A 86 3.19 -3.43 27.72
CA GLY A 86 3.51 -3.64 26.31
C GLY A 86 4.34 -2.51 25.69
N LEU A 87 5.13 -1.77 26.48
CA LEU A 87 6.10 -0.84 25.91
C LEU A 87 7.22 -1.64 25.25
N PHE A 88 7.14 -1.78 23.92
CA PHE A 88 7.96 -2.67 23.13
C PHE A 88 9.20 -1.96 22.58
N VAL A 89 10.38 -2.49 22.88
CA VAL A 89 11.68 -1.97 22.49
C VAL A 89 12.37 -2.99 21.57
N ASP A 90 12.38 -2.70 20.28
CA ASP A 90 13.05 -3.46 19.22
C ASP A 90 13.91 -2.49 18.40
N ALA A 91 14.92 -1.94 19.07
CA ALA A 91 15.85 -1.00 18.48
C ALA A 91 16.91 -1.74 17.62
N PRO A 92 17.43 -1.09 16.58
CA PRO A 92 18.55 -1.62 15.78
C PRO A 92 19.73 -2.10 16.63
N LYS A 93 20.47 -3.10 16.13
CA LYS A 93 21.51 -3.82 16.89
C LYS A 93 22.67 -2.92 17.34
N GLU A 94 22.90 -1.80 16.65
CA GLU A 94 23.88 -0.78 17.02
C GLU A 94 23.62 -0.12 18.38
N TYR A 95 22.38 -0.16 18.86
CA TYR A 95 21.99 0.41 20.15
C TYR A 95 22.17 -0.57 21.32
N ILE A 96 22.59 -1.82 21.06
CA ILE A 96 22.83 -2.83 22.10
C ILE A 96 23.87 -2.33 23.11
N GLY A 97 23.50 -2.32 24.39
CA GLY A 97 24.32 -1.79 25.48
C GLY A 97 24.05 -0.34 25.86
N LYS A 98 23.22 0.38 25.11
CA LYS A 98 22.84 1.77 25.43
C LYS A 98 21.73 1.84 26.48
N SER A 99 21.61 3.00 27.10
CA SER A 99 20.54 3.31 28.07
C SER A 99 19.21 3.52 27.35
N ILE A 100 18.13 3.10 27.99
CA ILE A 100 16.77 3.34 27.55
C ILE A 100 16.18 4.41 28.46
N GLU A 101 15.77 5.52 27.89
CA GLU A 101 15.04 6.57 28.59
C GLU A 101 13.54 6.39 28.35
N PHE A 102 12.73 6.64 29.38
CA PHE A 102 11.27 6.59 29.26
C PHE A 102 10.71 8.01 29.30
N TRP A 103 9.93 8.35 28.29
CA TRP A 103 9.40 9.70 28.08
C TRP A 103 7.88 9.69 28.21
N LEU A 104 7.32 10.56 29.06
CA LEU A 104 5.89 10.80 29.19
C LEU A 104 5.48 11.95 28.28
N GLN A 105 4.51 11.69 27.38
CA GLN A 105 3.96 12.69 26.47
C GLN A 105 5.04 13.46 25.68
N ASP A 106 6.18 12.82 25.39
CA ASP A 106 7.35 13.41 24.73
C ASP A 106 7.94 14.65 25.43
N GLN A 107 7.55 14.92 26.68
CA GLN A 107 7.93 16.12 27.41
C GLN A 107 8.80 15.84 28.64
N ILE A 108 8.53 14.74 29.35
CA ILE A 108 9.07 14.52 30.70
C ILE A 108 9.76 13.17 30.74
N VAL A 109 11.03 13.15 31.13
CA VAL A 109 11.80 11.92 31.32
C VAL A 109 11.49 11.30 32.68
N ALA A 110 11.38 9.98 32.75
CA ALA A 110 11.24 9.24 34.00
C ALA A 110 12.54 9.27 34.82
N ASP A 111 12.43 9.09 36.14
CA ASP A 111 13.61 8.96 37.00
C ASP A 111 14.35 7.63 36.77
N GLN A 112 13.64 6.62 36.27
CA GLN A 112 14.20 5.31 35.96
C GLN A 112 14.70 5.26 34.52
N THR A 113 15.79 4.52 34.33
CA THR A 113 16.35 4.18 33.02
C THR A 113 16.44 2.67 32.86
N GLY A 114 16.27 2.19 31.64
CA GLY A 114 16.57 0.80 31.26
C GLY A 114 17.95 0.67 30.61
N ILE A 115 18.36 -0.57 30.31
CA ILE A 115 19.52 -0.85 29.47
C ILE A 115 19.13 -1.84 28.36
N TYR A 116 19.58 -1.59 27.13
CA TYR A 116 19.26 -2.41 25.97
C TYR A 116 20.22 -3.61 25.84
N LEU A 117 20.16 -4.53 26.81
CA LEU A 117 20.92 -5.78 26.90
C LEU A 117 20.05 -6.87 27.49
N TYR A 118 20.21 -8.13 27.13
CA TYR A 118 19.54 -9.22 27.84
C TYR A 118 20.05 -9.32 29.28
N ILE A 119 19.14 -9.41 30.27
CA ILE A 119 19.51 -9.58 31.68
C ILE A 119 19.22 -11.03 32.09
N ASN A 120 20.25 -11.77 32.47
CA ASN A 120 20.11 -13.13 32.96
C ASN A 120 19.49 -13.18 34.36
N GLN A 121 19.05 -14.37 34.78
CA GLN A 121 18.49 -14.58 36.11
C GLN A 121 19.48 -14.31 37.26
N ASP A 122 20.78 -14.39 36.96
CA ASP A 122 21.87 -14.09 37.90
C ASP A 122 22.27 -12.60 37.91
N GLY A 123 21.60 -11.76 37.10
CA GLY A 123 21.88 -10.33 36.97
C GLY A 123 23.02 -9.99 36.01
N THR A 124 23.65 -10.98 35.37
CA THR A 124 24.63 -10.73 34.31
C THR A 124 23.94 -10.27 33.03
N THR A 125 24.68 -9.62 32.13
CA THR A 125 24.12 -9.05 30.90
C THR A 125 24.74 -9.65 29.64
N ASP A 126 23.91 -10.01 28.67
CA ASP A 126 24.33 -10.50 27.36
C ASP A 126 24.00 -9.50 26.24
N LYS A 127 24.96 -9.34 25.33
CA LYS A 127 24.83 -8.48 24.14
C LYS A 127 24.13 -9.18 22.98
N LEU A 128 24.05 -10.51 23.02
CA LEU A 128 23.48 -11.31 21.94
C LEU A 128 22.38 -12.18 22.53
N TRP A 129 21.14 -11.86 22.22
CA TRP A 129 19.98 -12.65 22.59
C TRP A 129 18.99 -12.72 21.43
N THR A 130 18.16 -13.75 21.39
CA THR A 130 17.23 -13.98 20.28
C THR A 130 15.79 -14.17 20.76
N LEU A 131 15.57 -14.17 22.07
CA LEU A 131 14.27 -14.35 22.72
C LEU A 131 13.82 -13.04 23.37
N PRO A 132 12.59 -12.56 23.11
CA PRO A 132 12.06 -11.37 23.76
C PRO A 132 12.15 -11.46 25.29
N GLN A 133 12.56 -10.37 25.93
CA GLN A 133 12.59 -10.30 27.38
C GLN A 133 11.49 -9.37 27.90
N LEU A 134 10.63 -9.88 28.79
CA LEU A 134 9.68 -9.05 29.55
C LEU A 134 10.37 -8.49 30.81
N ARG A 135 10.18 -7.19 31.08
CA ARG A 135 10.71 -6.50 32.25
C ARG A 135 9.65 -5.69 32.96
N GLN A 136 9.66 -5.81 34.28
CA GLN A 136 8.87 -4.94 35.12
C GLN A 136 9.72 -3.74 35.56
N THR A 137 9.22 -2.52 35.32
CA THR A 137 9.87 -1.27 35.74
C THR A 137 8.79 -0.28 36.14
N ASP A 138 8.78 0.12 37.41
CA ASP A 138 7.86 1.14 37.88
C ASP A 138 8.45 2.52 37.56
N LEU A 139 7.66 3.37 36.90
CA LEU A 139 8.10 4.65 36.38
C LEU A 139 7.57 5.80 37.22
N THR A 140 8.47 6.72 37.60
CA THR A 140 8.14 7.96 38.29
C THR A 140 8.51 9.16 37.43
N PHE A 141 7.58 10.12 37.34
CA PHE A 141 7.76 11.37 36.59
C PHE A 141 7.65 12.55 37.55
N SER A 142 8.56 13.52 37.40
CA SER A 142 8.72 14.66 38.31
C SER A 142 7.64 15.74 38.21
N SER A 143 6.86 15.75 37.12
CA SER A 143 5.80 16.73 36.89
C SER A 143 4.71 16.20 35.96
N THR A 144 3.58 16.90 35.90
CA THR A 144 2.50 16.62 34.93
C THR A 144 2.84 17.23 33.57
N PRO A 145 2.55 16.54 32.45
CA PRO A 145 2.70 17.09 31.11
C PRO A 145 1.95 18.41 30.97
N LEU A 146 2.58 19.38 30.32
CA LEU A 146 1.89 20.59 29.88
C LEU A 146 0.89 20.22 28.78
N PRO A 147 -0.28 20.87 28.74
CA PRO A 147 -1.20 20.68 27.62
C PRO A 147 -0.46 20.94 26.31
N PRO A 148 -0.71 20.16 25.25
CA PRO A 148 -0.05 20.39 23.98
C PRO A 148 -0.28 21.84 23.57
N THR A 149 0.79 22.61 23.43
CA THR A 149 0.72 23.93 22.81
C THR A 149 0.06 23.73 21.45
N PRO A 150 -1.00 24.47 21.10
CA PRO A 150 -1.60 24.34 19.78
C PRO A 150 -0.52 24.69 18.76
N THR A 151 0.08 23.68 18.14
CA THR A 151 0.90 23.87 16.96
C THR A 151 -0.02 24.52 15.93
N PRO A 152 0.34 25.67 15.33
CA PRO A 152 -0.47 26.24 14.27
C PRO A 152 -0.66 25.16 13.23
N THR A 153 -1.91 24.70 13.08
CA THR A 153 -2.26 23.77 12.01
C THR A 153 -1.97 24.52 10.73
N LEU A 154 -0.94 24.10 9.99
CA LEU A 154 -0.71 24.60 8.65
C LEU A 154 -2.00 24.29 7.88
N VAL A 155 -2.78 25.32 7.57
CA VAL A 155 -3.90 25.19 6.66
C VAL A 155 -3.30 24.59 5.39
N PRO A 156 -3.77 23.43 4.92
CA PRO A 156 -3.25 22.88 3.68
C PRO A 156 -3.49 23.93 2.60
N THR A 157 -2.43 24.57 2.13
CA THR A 157 -2.47 25.32 0.89
C THR A 157 -2.94 24.33 -0.16
N ALA A 158 -4.08 24.58 -0.79
CA ALA A 158 -4.55 23.74 -1.88
C ALA A 158 -3.41 23.64 -2.90
N THR A 159 -2.85 22.45 -3.06
CA THR A 159 -1.95 22.18 -4.17
C THR A 159 -2.79 22.41 -5.43
N PRO A 160 -2.40 23.34 -6.33
CA PRO A 160 -3.16 23.56 -7.55
C PRO A 160 -3.31 22.20 -8.26
N VAL A 161 -4.56 21.84 -8.58
CA VAL A 161 -4.81 20.68 -9.44
C VAL A 161 -4.14 20.98 -10.77
N PRO A 162 -3.24 20.12 -11.29
CA PRO A 162 -2.61 20.39 -12.56
C PRO A 162 -3.69 20.48 -13.64
N ILE A 163 -3.77 21.62 -14.33
CA ILE A 163 -4.65 21.77 -15.48
C ILE A 163 -4.05 20.95 -16.63
N ILE A 164 -4.83 19.97 -17.09
CA ILE A 164 -4.47 19.10 -18.22
C ILE A 164 -5.10 19.70 -19.47
N LEU A 165 -4.27 20.08 -20.45
CA LEU A 165 -4.72 20.62 -21.73
C LEU A 165 -5.25 19.50 -22.64
N LYS A 166 -6.21 19.84 -23.51
CA LYS A 166 -6.69 18.95 -24.58
C LYS A 166 -5.92 19.19 -25.88
N PRO A 167 -5.84 18.18 -26.78
CA PRO A 167 -5.21 18.35 -28.07
C PRO A 167 -5.92 19.41 -28.93
N SER A 168 -5.13 20.11 -29.72
CA SER A 168 -5.59 21.03 -30.76
C SER A 168 -5.10 20.59 -32.13
N TYR A 169 -5.87 20.92 -33.17
CA TYR A 169 -5.66 20.43 -34.52
C TYR A 169 -5.48 21.58 -35.50
N PHE A 170 -4.51 21.43 -36.40
CA PHE A 170 -4.22 22.40 -37.45
C PHE A 170 -4.28 21.72 -38.81
N GLU A 171 -5.18 22.19 -39.66
CA GLU A 171 -5.36 21.71 -41.02
C GLU A 171 -5.24 22.88 -41.99
N GLY A 172 -4.54 22.68 -43.11
CA GLY A 172 -4.53 23.67 -44.17
C GLY A 172 -3.49 23.40 -45.24
N ARG A 173 -2.90 24.48 -45.77
CA ARG A 173 -1.93 24.41 -46.88
C ARG A 173 -0.57 24.96 -46.46
N ALA A 174 0.49 24.34 -46.96
CA ALA A 174 1.85 24.81 -46.81
C ALA A 174 2.38 25.30 -48.16
N ILE A 175 2.91 26.52 -48.19
CA ILE A 175 3.54 27.12 -49.35
C ILE A 175 4.99 27.53 -49.03
N SER A 176 5.87 27.38 -50.02
CA SER A 176 7.26 27.87 -49.98
C SER A 176 7.58 28.57 -51.29
N ASN A 177 8.17 29.77 -51.22
CA ASN A 177 8.51 30.60 -52.40
C ASN A 177 7.36 30.75 -53.42
N GLY A 178 6.10 30.85 -52.95
CA GLY A 178 4.93 31.01 -53.80
C GLY A 178 4.44 29.73 -54.51
N ARG A 179 4.99 28.56 -54.17
CA ARG A 179 4.53 27.25 -54.64
C ARG A 179 4.09 26.38 -53.46
N ALA A 180 3.24 25.39 -53.72
CA ALA A 180 2.93 24.36 -52.73
C ALA A 180 4.22 23.64 -52.30
N VAL A 181 4.35 23.34 -51.01
CA VAL A 181 5.44 22.51 -50.49
C VAL A 181 5.34 21.11 -51.13
N SER A 182 6.48 20.59 -51.61
CA SER A 182 6.53 19.28 -52.29
C SER A 182 6.12 18.14 -51.36
N ASP A 183 5.56 17.09 -51.95
CA ASP A 183 5.13 15.89 -51.23
C ASP A 183 6.28 15.21 -50.49
N GLY A 184 5.97 14.65 -49.31
CA GLY A 184 6.93 13.93 -48.49
C GLY A 184 7.73 14.81 -47.52
N ASN A 185 7.60 16.13 -47.57
CA ASN A 185 8.10 16.99 -46.50
C ASN A 185 7.28 16.81 -45.23
N GLU A 186 7.93 16.84 -44.07
CA GLU A 186 7.28 16.73 -42.76
C GLU A 186 7.20 18.10 -42.08
N ILE A 187 6.01 18.45 -41.60
CA ILE A 187 5.79 19.62 -40.75
C ILE A 187 5.65 19.15 -39.32
N TYR A 188 6.26 19.84 -38.37
CA TYR A 188 6.03 19.63 -36.94
C TYR A 188 5.92 20.96 -36.20
N VAL A 189 5.43 20.91 -34.97
CA VAL A 189 5.21 22.08 -34.12
C VAL A 189 6.19 22.08 -32.96
N VAL A 190 6.68 23.27 -32.60
CA VAL A 190 7.44 23.51 -31.37
C VAL A 190 6.73 24.57 -30.54
N ILE A 191 6.56 24.28 -29.24
CA ILE A 191 6.07 25.21 -28.21
C ILE A 191 7.03 25.12 -27.03
N ASP A 192 7.90 26.11 -26.85
CA ASP A 192 8.99 26.06 -25.86
C ASP A 192 9.81 24.75 -25.98
N ASP A 193 9.71 23.84 -25.00
CA ASP A 193 10.37 22.52 -24.99
C ASP A 193 9.52 21.37 -25.56
N TYR A 194 8.26 21.61 -25.92
CA TYR A 194 7.39 20.61 -26.55
C TYR A 194 7.61 20.55 -28.06
N ILE A 195 7.70 19.32 -28.59
CA ILE A 195 7.77 19.03 -30.03
C ILE A 195 6.63 18.05 -30.36
N SER A 196 5.79 18.39 -31.34
CA SER A 196 4.70 17.52 -31.79
C SER A 196 5.19 16.36 -32.66
N ASP A 197 4.31 15.38 -32.89
CA ASP A 197 4.48 14.45 -34.01
C ASP A 197 4.48 15.23 -35.35
N SER A 198 5.25 14.72 -36.32
CA SER A 198 5.31 15.30 -37.66
C SER A 198 4.13 14.84 -38.53
N ALA A 199 3.67 15.75 -39.39
CA ALA A 199 2.67 15.49 -40.42
C ALA A 199 3.30 15.58 -41.80
N VAL A 200 3.12 14.55 -42.62
CA VAL A 200 3.59 14.54 -44.01
C VAL A 200 2.71 15.45 -44.87
N VAL A 201 3.33 16.29 -45.67
CA VAL A 201 2.68 17.14 -46.66
C VAL A 201 2.35 16.33 -47.91
N PHE A 202 1.12 16.46 -48.39
CA PHE A 202 0.65 15.87 -49.65
C PHE A 202 -0.20 16.87 -50.43
N ASP A 203 0.14 17.13 -51.69
CA ASP A 203 -0.47 18.17 -52.53
C ASP A 203 -0.47 19.56 -51.84
N GLY A 204 0.60 19.85 -51.09
CA GLY A 204 0.74 21.06 -50.29
C GLY A 204 -0.22 21.15 -49.10
N ARG A 205 -0.89 20.08 -48.69
CA ARG A 205 -1.80 20.04 -47.53
C ARG A 205 -1.18 19.28 -46.37
N TYR A 206 -1.61 19.63 -45.16
CA TYR A 206 -1.16 18.98 -43.94
C TYR A 206 -2.30 18.90 -42.91
N PHE A 207 -2.16 17.96 -41.96
CA PHE A 207 -3.01 17.83 -40.79
C PHE A 207 -2.13 17.52 -39.57
N LEU A 208 -2.10 18.43 -38.61
CA LEU A 208 -1.22 18.39 -37.43
C LEU A 208 -2.05 18.25 -36.15
N THR A 209 -1.56 17.43 -35.23
CA THR A 209 -2.09 17.32 -33.87
C THR A 209 -1.06 17.88 -32.90
N VAL A 210 -1.49 18.76 -32.01
CA VAL A 210 -0.66 19.43 -31.00
C VAL A 210 -1.24 19.13 -29.63
N ASP A 211 -0.55 18.30 -28.84
CA ASP A 211 -1.02 17.77 -27.55
C ASP A 211 0.07 17.89 -26.47
N PRO A 212 0.31 19.09 -25.93
CA PRO A 212 1.42 19.32 -25.01
C PRO A 212 1.09 19.00 -23.54
N ILE A 213 -0.15 18.55 -23.23
CA ILE A 213 -0.69 18.06 -21.95
C ILE A 213 -0.66 19.06 -20.77
N PHE A 214 0.39 19.88 -20.61
CA PHE A 214 0.61 20.73 -19.44
C PHE A 214 0.20 22.19 -19.67
N GLU A 215 -0.41 22.82 -18.67
CA GLU A 215 -0.85 24.23 -18.71
C GLU A 215 0.25 25.23 -19.08
N LYS A 216 1.53 24.93 -18.81
CA LYS A 216 2.65 25.82 -19.14
C LYS A 216 2.76 26.19 -20.62
N TYR A 217 2.16 25.41 -21.51
CA TYR A 217 2.15 25.66 -22.95
C TYR A 217 0.96 26.49 -23.40
N LEU A 218 -0.01 26.74 -22.53
CA LEU A 218 -1.18 27.56 -22.85
C LEU A 218 -0.75 29.01 -23.09
N ASN A 219 -1.19 29.58 -24.20
CA ASN A 219 -0.83 30.92 -24.70
C ASN A 219 0.63 31.10 -25.15
N GLU A 220 1.45 30.06 -25.10
CA GLU A 220 2.81 30.11 -25.65
C GLU A 220 2.78 30.07 -27.19
N PRO A 221 3.74 30.70 -27.89
CA PRO A 221 3.71 30.80 -29.33
C PRO A 221 3.98 29.44 -30.01
N VAL A 222 3.02 29.00 -30.82
CA VAL A 222 3.12 27.82 -31.69
C VAL A 222 3.98 28.17 -32.90
N GLN A 223 5.09 27.47 -33.07
CA GLN A 223 5.97 27.62 -34.22
C GLN A 223 5.93 26.36 -35.08
N PHE A 224 5.79 26.52 -36.39
CA PHE A 224 5.72 25.42 -37.35
C PHE A 224 7.04 25.28 -38.10
N PHE A 225 7.53 24.05 -38.27
CA PHE A 225 8.83 23.78 -38.88
C PHE A 225 8.76 22.72 -39.97
N ILE A 226 9.59 22.88 -41.00
CA ILE A 226 9.99 21.80 -41.93
C ILE A 226 11.51 21.66 -41.79
N GLY A 227 11.98 20.52 -41.29
CA GLY A 227 13.39 20.37 -40.92
C GLY A 227 13.80 21.46 -39.93
N ASN A 228 14.70 22.36 -40.33
CA ASN A 228 15.17 23.49 -39.50
C ASN A 228 14.57 24.85 -39.92
N ILE A 229 13.57 24.85 -40.78
CA ILE A 229 13.00 26.06 -41.37
C ILE A 229 11.66 26.36 -40.72
N SER A 230 11.53 27.54 -40.08
CA SER A 230 10.27 27.99 -39.49
C SER A 230 9.33 28.65 -40.50
N ALA A 231 8.03 28.45 -40.31
CA ALA A 231 6.99 29.21 -41.00
C ALA A 231 6.91 30.65 -40.45
N THR A 232 6.33 31.55 -41.25
CA THR A 232 6.11 32.94 -40.86
C THR A 232 4.98 33.07 -39.82
N GLN A 233 4.05 32.12 -39.81
CA GLN A 233 2.91 32.11 -38.91
C GLN A 233 3.31 31.61 -37.53
N ALA A 234 2.98 32.39 -36.51
CA ALA A 234 3.03 31.99 -35.12
C ALA A 234 1.82 32.55 -34.40
N GLU A 235 1.15 31.72 -33.60
CA GLU A 235 -0.01 32.11 -32.82
C GLU A 235 0.03 31.45 -31.44
N PRO A 236 -0.58 32.07 -30.41
CA PRO A 236 -0.62 31.47 -29.08
C PRO A 236 -1.37 30.13 -29.13
N PHE A 237 -0.83 29.12 -28.45
CA PHE A 237 -1.47 27.83 -28.30
C PHE A 237 -2.73 27.98 -27.44
N LEU A 238 -3.83 27.44 -27.94
CA LEU A 238 -5.09 27.31 -27.23
C LEU A 238 -5.45 25.83 -27.21
N ASP A 239 -6.02 25.35 -26.12
CA ASP A 239 -6.45 23.96 -25.96
C ASP A 239 -7.82 23.70 -26.61
N ASP A 240 -8.06 22.47 -27.05
CA ASP A 240 -9.35 22.02 -27.61
C ASP A 240 -9.80 22.83 -28.86
N VAL A 241 -8.83 23.30 -29.67
CA VAL A 241 -9.12 24.12 -30.85
C VAL A 241 -8.88 23.36 -32.14
N TYR A 242 -9.82 23.48 -33.07
CA TYR A 242 -9.67 23.05 -34.46
C TYR A 242 -9.46 24.26 -35.37
N ARG A 243 -8.29 24.37 -35.99
CA ARG A 243 -7.95 25.40 -36.99
C ARG A 243 -8.03 24.79 -38.39
N SER A 244 -9.03 25.18 -39.16
CA SER A 244 -9.16 24.81 -40.57
C SER A 244 -8.57 25.89 -41.49
N ASP A 245 -8.20 25.50 -42.71
CA ASP A 245 -7.66 26.39 -43.76
C ASP A 245 -6.46 27.25 -43.31
N TYR A 246 -5.67 26.73 -42.37
CA TYR A 246 -4.50 27.44 -41.83
C TYR A 246 -3.36 27.43 -42.86
N LEU A 247 -2.97 28.62 -43.33
CA LEU A 247 -1.94 28.76 -44.36
C LEU A 247 -0.57 28.93 -43.72
N LEU A 248 0.31 27.94 -43.91
CA LEU A 248 1.72 28.03 -43.53
C LEU A 248 2.56 28.51 -44.71
N VAL A 249 3.37 29.53 -44.45
CA VAL A 249 4.27 30.16 -45.43
C VAL A 249 5.70 30.00 -44.95
N PHE A 250 6.45 29.16 -45.65
CA PHE A 250 7.86 28.91 -45.41
C PHE A 250 8.73 29.72 -46.39
N PRO A 251 9.94 30.12 -45.98
CA PRO A 251 10.96 30.56 -46.93
C PRO A 251 11.43 29.38 -47.81
N ALA A 252 12.46 29.60 -48.64
CA ALA A 252 12.98 28.60 -49.56
C ALA A 252 13.36 27.29 -48.85
N ILE A 253 12.64 26.21 -49.13
CA ILE A 253 12.98 24.87 -48.65
C ILE A 253 13.97 24.25 -49.66
N PRO A 254 15.13 23.73 -49.23
CA PRO A 254 16.04 23.03 -50.14
C PRO A 254 15.33 21.79 -50.67
N GLU A 255 15.19 21.70 -52.00
CA GLU A 255 14.65 20.51 -52.64
C GLU A 255 15.61 19.34 -52.39
N ALA A 256 15.07 18.20 -51.93
CA ALA A 256 15.89 17.02 -51.71
C ALA A 256 16.56 16.65 -53.03
N THR A 257 17.90 16.69 -53.07
CA THR A 257 18.66 16.24 -54.23
C THR A 257 18.26 14.79 -54.51
N PRO A 258 17.75 14.45 -55.70
CA PRO A 258 17.34 13.08 -55.98
C PRO A 258 18.56 12.19 -55.77
N VAL A 259 18.44 11.23 -54.86
CA VAL A 259 19.46 10.17 -54.72
C VAL A 259 19.53 9.50 -56.09
N PRO A 260 20.70 9.44 -56.74
CA PRO A 260 20.82 8.85 -58.06
C PRO A 260 20.30 7.41 -57.98
N THR A 261 19.21 7.14 -58.70
CA THR A 261 18.68 5.79 -58.84
C THR A 261 19.80 4.95 -59.42
N ALA A 262 20.30 3.98 -58.65
CA ALA A 262 21.33 3.07 -59.13
C ALA A 262 20.85 2.47 -60.46
N LEU A 263 21.61 2.71 -61.53
CA LEU A 263 21.36 2.11 -62.84
C LEU A 263 21.26 0.58 -62.64
N PRO A 264 20.23 -0.10 -63.17
CA PRO A 264 20.17 -1.55 -63.07
C PRO A 264 21.46 -2.14 -63.67
N SER A 265 22.23 -2.83 -62.82
CA SER A 265 23.40 -3.58 -63.26
C SER A 265 22.98 -4.54 -64.37
N PRO A 266 23.75 -4.70 -65.46
CA PRO A 266 23.39 -5.62 -66.52
C PRO A 266 23.24 -7.03 -65.94
N THR A 267 22.03 -7.58 -66.04
CA THR A 267 21.72 -8.96 -65.69
C THR A 267 22.56 -9.89 -66.55
N SER A 268 23.45 -10.66 -65.93
CA SER A 268 24.15 -11.76 -66.59
C SER A 268 23.15 -12.82 -67.02
N THR A 269 23.21 -13.20 -68.29
CA THR A 269 22.42 -14.28 -68.89
C THR A 269 22.68 -15.59 -68.14
N PRO A 270 21.67 -16.28 -67.59
CA PRO A 270 21.92 -17.51 -66.83
C PRO A 270 22.36 -18.65 -67.76
N LEU A 271 23.48 -19.28 -67.41
CA LEU A 271 23.92 -20.56 -67.97
C LEU A 271 23.02 -21.69 -67.40
N PRO A 272 22.60 -22.70 -68.20
CA PRO A 272 21.71 -23.76 -67.73
C PRO A 272 22.33 -24.50 -66.54
N THR A 273 21.62 -24.46 -65.42
CA THR A 273 22.06 -25.04 -64.14
C THR A 273 21.76 -26.54 -64.12
N ALA A 274 22.78 -27.36 -63.88
CA ALA A 274 22.60 -28.80 -63.64
C ALA A 274 21.86 -29.01 -62.32
N THR A 275 20.77 -29.78 -62.37
CA THR A 275 19.90 -30.10 -61.24
C THR A 275 20.66 -30.99 -60.25
N THR A 276 21.00 -30.47 -59.07
CA THR A 276 21.51 -31.27 -57.95
C THR A 276 20.38 -31.60 -56.98
N THR A 277 20.29 -32.88 -56.63
CA THR A 277 19.33 -33.50 -55.74
C THR A 277 19.44 -32.91 -54.31
N PRO A 278 18.34 -32.56 -53.64
CA PRO A 278 18.41 -31.98 -52.29
C PRO A 278 18.85 -33.03 -51.26
N LEU A 279 19.85 -32.68 -50.46
CA LEU A 279 20.27 -33.41 -49.26
C LEU A 279 19.36 -33.03 -48.08
N PRO A 280 19.00 -33.96 -47.16
CA PRO A 280 18.07 -33.69 -46.07
C PRO A 280 18.57 -32.58 -45.13
N THR A 281 17.69 -31.62 -44.89
CA THR A 281 17.88 -30.46 -44.02
C THR A 281 17.87 -30.88 -42.55
N LYS A 282 18.87 -30.46 -41.77
CA LYS A 282 18.88 -30.69 -40.32
C LYS A 282 17.82 -29.83 -39.62
N THR A 283 17.07 -30.48 -38.75
CA THR A 283 16.02 -29.90 -37.90
C THR A 283 16.56 -28.75 -37.03
N PRO A 284 15.90 -27.59 -36.97
CA PRO A 284 16.32 -26.49 -36.11
C PRO A 284 16.12 -26.85 -34.62
N VAL A 285 17.10 -26.49 -33.81
CA VAL A 285 17.07 -26.59 -32.34
C VAL A 285 16.23 -25.44 -31.79
N PRO A 286 15.33 -25.67 -30.82
CA PRO A 286 14.48 -24.61 -30.27
C PRO A 286 15.31 -23.55 -29.53
N THR A 287 15.10 -22.29 -29.91
CA THR A 287 15.63 -21.10 -29.24
C THR A 287 14.87 -20.85 -27.93
N ILE A 288 15.63 -20.62 -26.85
CA ILE A 288 15.11 -20.36 -25.51
C ILE A 288 14.46 -18.97 -25.49
N SER A 289 13.18 -18.91 -25.14
CA SER A 289 12.40 -17.68 -25.00
C SER A 289 12.93 -16.82 -23.84
N PRO A 290 13.04 -15.48 -23.98
CA PRO A 290 13.40 -14.62 -22.87
C PRO A 290 12.34 -14.70 -21.75
N SER A 291 12.82 -14.92 -20.53
CA SER A 291 12.02 -14.90 -19.31
C SER A 291 11.57 -13.46 -19.01
N ARG A 292 10.27 -13.25 -18.84
CA ARG A 292 9.74 -11.92 -18.47
C ARG A 292 10.13 -11.61 -17.02
N THR A 293 10.85 -10.51 -16.84
CA THR A 293 11.13 -9.91 -15.53
C THR A 293 9.81 -9.49 -14.87
N PRO A 294 9.54 -9.84 -13.60
CA PRO A 294 8.32 -9.44 -12.93
C PRO A 294 8.27 -7.91 -12.79
N THR A 295 7.19 -7.32 -13.30
CA THR A 295 6.89 -5.90 -13.14
C THR A 295 6.50 -5.62 -11.70
N VAL A 296 7.16 -4.66 -11.06
CA VAL A 296 6.86 -4.22 -9.69
C VAL A 296 5.42 -3.70 -9.66
N THR A 297 4.58 -4.35 -8.86
CA THR A 297 3.19 -3.92 -8.66
C THR A 297 3.21 -2.67 -7.77
N PRO A 298 2.56 -1.56 -8.17
CA PRO A 298 2.53 -0.36 -7.34
C PRO A 298 1.83 -0.67 -6.00
N ILE A 299 2.47 -0.28 -4.91
CA ILE A 299 1.90 -0.36 -3.56
C ILE A 299 0.71 0.61 -3.49
N PRO A 300 -0.47 0.18 -3.02
CA PRO A 300 -1.63 1.05 -2.89
C PRO A 300 -1.29 2.22 -1.95
N THR A 301 -1.41 3.43 -2.47
CA THR A 301 -1.26 4.67 -1.70
C THR A 301 -2.41 4.72 -0.69
N GLN A 302 -2.08 4.90 0.60
CA GLN A 302 -3.09 4.98 1.65
C GLN A 302 -4.02 6.16 1.40
N THR A 303 -5.30 5.85 1.18
CA THR A 303 -6.37 6.85 1.07
C THR A 303 -6.51 7.54 2.42
N LEU A 304 -6.25 8.85 2.47
CA LEU A 304 -6.44 9.63 3.69
C LEU A 304 -7.92 9.59 4.08
N THR A 305 -8.19 9.11 5.29
CA THR A 305 -9.51 9.10 5.91
C THR A 305 -9.99 10.56 6.02
N PRO A 306 -11.21 10.90 5.55
CA PRO A 306 -11.71 12.26 5.64
C PRO A 306 -11.75 12.70 7.11
N THR A 307 -11.11 13.83 7.38
CA THR A 307 -11.12 14.48 8.69
C THR A 307 -12.57 14.82 9.05
N PRO A 308 -13.05 14.49 10.27
CA PRO A 308 -14.41 14.81 10.68
C PRO A 308 -14.63 16.32 10.58
N THR A 309 -15.66 16.72 9.83
CA THR A 309 -16.11 18.10 9.74
C THR A 309 -16.43 18.61 11.14
N PRO A 310 -15.89 19.77 11.58
CA PRO A 310 -16.19 20.30 12.90
C PRO A 310 -17.70 20.54 13.02
N THR A 311 -18.31 19.90 14.01
CA THR A 311 -19.70 20.13 14.40
C THR A 311 -19.87 21.62 14.67
N PRO A 312 -20.87 22.30 14.05
CA PRO A 312 -21.10 23.71 14.33
C PRO A 312 -21.34 23.91 15.82
N LEU A 313 -20.60 24.85 16.41
CA LEU A 313 -20.78 25.27 17.79
C LEU A 313 -22.19 25.86 17.91
N VAL A 314 -23.09 25.12 18.57
CA VAL A 314 -24.45 25.59 18.87
C VAL A 314 -24.33 26.81 19.78
N ASP A 315 -24.85 27.94 19.32
CA ASP A 315 -25.02 29.14 20.13
C ASP A 315 -26.00 28.83 21.27
N LEU A 316 -25.47 28.66 22.49
CA LEU A 316 -26.27 28.37 23.69
C LEU A 316 -27.32 29.45 23.98
N SER A 317 -27.21 30.66 23.40
CA SER A 317 -28.20 31.73 23.61
C SER A 317 -29.54 31.46 22.91
N ALA A 318 -29.53 30.75 21.77
CA ALA A 318 -30.75 30.41 21.03
C ALA A 318 -31.52 29.23 21.67
N THR A 319 -30.81 28.28 22.29
CA THR A 319 -31.42 27.10 22.93
C THR A 319 -32.17 27.45 24.22
N VAL A 320 -31.69 28.43 24.99
CA VAL A 320 -32.39 28.91 26.20
C VAL A 320 -33.68 29.65 25.84
N ALA A 321 -33.71 30.40 24.73
CA ALA A 321 -34.92 31.05 24.25
C ALA A 321 -35.99 30.04 23.80
N ALA A 322 -35.58 28.94 23.14
CA ALA A 322 -36.49 27.87 22.74
C ALA A 322 -37.00 27.03 23.94
N GLN A 323 -36.18 26.80 24.97
CA GLN A 323 -36.59 26.07 26.18
C GLN A 323 -37.57 26.87 27.04
N ASN A 324 -37.43 28.20 27.13
CA ASN A 324 -38.39 29.04 27.85
C ASN A 324 -39.76 29.12 27.14
N LEU A 325 -39.77 29.05 25.81
CA LEU A 325 -41.01 28.93 25.02
C LEU A 325 -41.70 27.56 25.17
N LEU A 326 -40.91 26.49 25.33
CA LEU A 326 -41.46 25.14 25.56
C LEU A 326 -42.01 24.96 26.99
N LEU A 327 -41.41 25.63 27.97
CA LEU A 327 -41.87 25.65 29.37
C LEU A 327 -43.24 26.35 29.53
N GLU A 328 -43.53 27.39 28.75
CA GLU A 328 -44.88 28.00 28.72
C GLU A 328 -45.93 27.07 28.08
N GLN A 329 -45.55 26.28 27.07
CA GLN A 329 -46.46 25.32 26.42
C GLN A 329 -46.75 24.07 27.27
N LEU A 330 -45.82 23.66 28.15
CA LEU A 330 -46.01 22.55 29.09
C LEU A 330 -46.89 22.93 30.29
N SER A 331 -46.99 24.22 30.64
CA SER A 331 -47.87 24.67 31.73
C SER A 331 -49.37 24.62 31.39
N ASN A 332 -49.71 24.50 30.10
CA ASN A 332 -51.08 24.46 29.60
C ASN A 332 -51.56 23.08 29.15
N ALA A 333 -50.78 22.02 29.38
CA ALA A 333 -51.16 20.65 29.06
C ALA A 333 -51.01 19.77 30.30
N GLN A 334 -51.82 20.07 31.32
CA GLN A 334 -52.09 19.12 32.39
C GLN A 334 -53.48 18.53 32.12
N ASP A 335 -53.52 17.46 31.34
CA ASP A 335 -54.35 16.30 31.69
C ASP A 335 -54.00 15.08 30.83
N GLU A 336 -54.00 13.94 31.52
CA GLU A 336 -54.10 12.57 31.02
C GLU A 336 -52.81 11.77 30.69
N SER A 337 -52.61 10.77 31.56
CA SER A 337 -52.26 9.37 31.23
C SER A 337 -50.78 8.92 31.26
N GLU A 338 -50.43 8.39 32.43
CA GLU A 338 -49.83 7.06 32.67
C GLU A 338 -48.82 6.46 31.67
N GLY A 339 -47.63 6.18 32.21
CA GLY A 339 -47.11 4.80 32.20
C GLY A 339 -45.84 4.55 31.38
N GLY A 340 -44.88 3.85 32.00
CA GLY A 340 -43.92 3.01 31.25
C GLY A 340 -42.44 3.21 31.55
N PHE A 341 -42.03 3.00 32.80
CA PHE A 341 -40.64 2.77 33.19
C PHE A 341 -40.17 1.39 32.70
N CYS A 342 -39.09 1.32 31.92
CA CYS A 342 -38.29 0.10 31.75
C CYS A 342 -36.81 0.48 31.62
N SER A 343 -36.10 0.45 32.75
CA SER A 343 -34.63 0.48 32.82
C SER A 343 -34.12 -0.96 32.74
N SER A 344 -33.31 -1.30 31.73
CA SER A 344 -32.51 -2.51 31.72
C SER A 344 -31.04 -2.17 32.00
N THR A 345 -30.65 -2.30 33.26
CA THR A 345 -29.27 -2.49 33.72
C THR A 345 -28.78 -3.86 33.24
N SER A 346 -27.72 -3.92 32.45
CA SER A 346 -27.02 -5.17 32.10
C SER A 346 -25.61 -5.17 32.66
N GLY A 347 -25.47 -5.67 33.88
CA GLY A 347 -24.21 -6.14 34.45
C GLY A 347 -24.41 -7.57 34.95
N GLY A 348 -23.59 -8.53 34.50
CA GLY A 348 -23.62 -9.89 35.03
C GLY A 348 -23.10 -10.98 34.10
N SER A 349 -21.79 -11.24 34.20
CA SER A 349 -21.10 -12.55 34.10
C SER A 349 -21.81 -13.70 33.34
N SER A 350 -21.36 -13.94 32.11
CA SER A 350 -21.62 -15.17 31.35
C SER A 350 -20.77 -16.33 31.88
N SER A 351 -21.37 -17.20 32.68
CA SER A 351 -20.76 -18.47 33.09
C SER A 351 -21.71 -19.65 32.85
N VAL A 352 -21.24 -20.63 32.07
CA VAL A 352 -21.62 -22.07 32.07
C VAL A 352 -22.94 -22.51 31.39
N GLY A 353 -23.75 -21.63 30.79
CA GLY A 353 -25.03 -22.04 30.18
C GLY A 353 -24.99 -22.77 28.82
N ILE A 354 -23.90 -22.70 28.04
CA ILE A 354 -23.93 -23.06 26.60
C ILE A 354 -23.35 -24.46 26.30
N ILE A 355 -22.56 -25.04 27.21
CA ILE A 355 -21.93 -26.36 26.98
C ILE A 355 -22.92 -27.52 27.20
N GLY A 356 -23.99 -27.32 27.98
CA GLY A 356 -25.03 -28.33 28.21
C GLY A 356 -26.00 -28.55 27.03
N LEU A 357 -26.16 -27.56 26.15
CA LEU A 357 -27.08 -27.64 25.00
C LEU A 357 -26.51 -28.37 23.78
N LEU A 358 -25.19 -28.59 23.73
CA LEU A 358 -24.51 -29.24 22.61
C LEU A 358 -24.43 -30.77 22.72
N LEU A 359 -24.71 -31.36 23.89
CA LEU A 359 -24.62 -32.82 24.10
C LEU A 359 -25.97 -33.57 24.07
N MET A 360 -27.09 -32.84 24.00
CA MET A 360 -28.44 -33.44 23.94
C MET A 360 -28.75 -34.22 22.64
N PRO A 361 -28.22 -33.88 21.44
CA PRO A 361 -28.50 -34.65 20.23
C PRO A 361 -27.82 -36.03 20.18
N ILE A 362 -26.71 -36.20 20.91
CA ILE A 362 -25.91 -37.45 20.87
C ILE A 362 -26.52 -38.51 21.80
N LEU A 363 -27.10 -38.10 22.94
CA LEU A 363 -27.72 -39.04 23.88
C LEU A 363 -29.02 -39.66 23.32
N LEU A 364 -29.80 -38.91 22.53
CA LEU A 364 -31.04 -39.42 21.91
C LEU A 364 -30.78 -40.42 20.78
N PHE A 365 -29.61 -40.37 20.12
CA PHE A 365 -29.26 -41.33 19.07
C PHE A 365 -28.81 -42.68 19.64
N VAL A 366 -28.16 -42.69 20.81
CA VAL A 366 -27.74 -43.94 21.48
C VAL A 366 -28.94 -44.68 22.07
N PHE A 367 -29.92 -43.97 22.65
CA PHE A 367 -31.13 -44.62 23.19
C PHE A 367 -32.08 -45.17 22.12
N ARG A 368 -32.07 -44.62 20.89
CA ARG A 368 -32.92 -45.13 19.80
C ARG A 368 -32.39 -46.42 19.18
N LYS A 369 -31.10 -46.75 19.34
CA LYS A 369 -30.50 -47.98 18.80
C LYS A 369 -30.58 -49.18 19.74
N PHE A 370 -30.78 -48.96 21.04
CA PHE A 370 -30.93 -50.04 22.02
C PHE A 370 -32.36 -50.62 22.14
N ARG A 371 -33.36 -49.99 21.52
CA ARG A 371 -34.76 -50.48 21.57
C ARG A 371 -35.15 -51.44 20.43
N GLN A 372 -34.19 -51.94 19.65
CA GLN A 372 -34.42 -52.97 18.62
C GLN A 372 -33.81 -54.35 18.95
N TYR A 373 -33.30 -54.54 20.18
CA TYR A 373 -32.76 -55.84 20.62
C TYR A 373 -33.15 -56.19 22.07
N VAL A 374 -34.43 -56.04 22.42
CA VAL A 374 -35.07 -56.80 23.52
C VAL A 374 -36.45 -57.23 23.05
#